data_AF-A0A8B7DBA0-F1
#
_entry.id   AF-A0A8B7DBA0-F1
#
_cell.length_a   1.000
_cell.length_b   1.000
_cell.length_c   1.000
_cell.angle_alpha   90.00
_cell.angle_beta   90.00
_cell.angle_gamma   90.00
#
_symmetry.space_group_name_H-M   'P 1'
#
loop_
_entity.id
_entity.type
_entity.pdbx_description
1 polymer ?
#
loop_
_entity_poly.entity_id
_entity_poly.type
_entity_poly.pdbx_seq_one_letter_code
_entity_poly.pdbx_strand_id
1 'polypeptide(L)'
;MSDLEHFQEFDNGLNVNCQYTSLRTQLSKIGGVTCYANVKAILLKLMTNKLMSNFNLDGTGKKMPFRKTNLIKIIVEAMPKYTGNEIEKCIGNVLKRAPDRKGGGGREKESNDNDSIQDIF
;
A
#
# COMPACT_ATOMS: atom_id res chain seq x y z
N MET A 1 7.48 -10.09 -17.26
CA MET A 1 7.02 -10.10 -15.86
C MET A 1 6.70 -8.67 -15.45
N SER A 2 5.49 -8.43 -14.95
CA SER A 2 5.03 -7.09 -14.55
C SER A 2 5.59 -6.68 -13.17
N ASP A 3 5.60 -5.38 -12.84
CA ASP A 3 6.02 -4.91 -11.50
C ASP A 3 5.21 -5.57 -10.37
N LEU A 4 3.94 -5.87 -10.64
CA LEU A 4 3.03 -6.51 -9.69
C LEU A 4 3.37 -7.99 -9.46
N GLU A 5 3.76 -8.71 -10.52
CA GLU A 5 4.21 -10.09 -10.42
C GLU A 5 5.51 -10.20 -9.61
N HIS A 6 6.49 -9.34 -9.87
CA HIS A 6 7.72 -9.29 -9.06
C HIS A 6 7.43 -9.00 -7.59
N PHE A 7 6.47 -8.11 -7.31
CA PHE A 7 6.05 -7.84 -5.92
C PHE A 7 5.42 -9.08 -5.27
N GLN A 8 4.57 -9.81 -5.99
CA GLN A 8 3.93 -11.02 -5.47
C GLN A 8 4.97 -12.10 -5.18
N GLU A 9 5.96 -12.29 -6.04
CA GLU A 9 7.07 -13.22 -5.78
C GLU A 9 7.88 -12.83 -4.55
N PHE A 10 8.21 -11.55 -4.43
CA PHE A 10 8.87 -11.00 -3.24
C PHE A 10 8.03 -11.24 -1.97
N ASP A 11 6.74 -10.91 -1.98
CA ASP A 11 5.85 -11.05 -0.82
C ASP A 11 5.64 -12.52 -0.42
N ASN A 12 5.59 -13.42 -1.40
CA ASN A 12 5.55 -14.87 -1.16
C ASN A 12 6.85 -15.38 -0.52
N GLY A 13 7.99 -14.81 -0.91
CA GLY A 13 9.31 -15.10 -0.33
C GLY A 13 9.43 -14.74 1.16
N LEU A 14 8.62 -13.79 1.63
CA LEU A 14 8.58 -13.37 3.04
C LEU A 14 8.03 -14.45 3.99
N ASN A 15 7.51 -15.56 3.49
CA ASN A 15 7.21 -16.75 4.32
C ASN A 15 8.49 -17.40 4.87
N VAL A 16 9.66 -17.10 4.31
CA VAL A 16 10.95 -17.58 4.80
C VAL A 16 11.42 -16.73 5.99
N ASN A 17 11.61 -17.38 7.14
CA ASN A 17 11.91 -16.71 8.42
C ASN A 17 13.13 -15.76 8.36
N CYS A 18 14.20 -16.13 7.64
CA CYS A 18 15.40 -15.28 7.54
C CYS A 18 15.14 -13.99 6.74
N GLN A 19 14.38 -14.06 5.65
CA GLN A 19 14.02 -12.89 4.84
C GLN A 19 13.07 -11.99 5.61
N TYR A 20 12.08 -12.59 6.28
CA TYR A 20 11.14 -11.90 7.16
C TYR A 20 11.87 -11.10 8.24
N THR A 21 12.77 -11.77 8.99
CA THR A 21 13.51 -11.16 10.09
C THR A 21 14.47 -10.08 9.60
N SER A 22 15.21 -10.35 8.52
CA SER A 22 16.12 -9.37 7.92
C SER A 22 15.39 -8.10 7.49
N LEU A 23 14.26 -8.26 6.79
CA LEU A 23 13.46 -7.12 6.36
C LEU A 23 12.89 -6.36 7.56
N ARG A 24 12.32 -7.06 8.56
CA ARG A 24 11.82 -6.44 9.78
C ARG A 24 12.89 -5.59 10.46
N THR A 25 14.11 -6.11 10.60
CA THR A 25 15.24 -5.38 11.21
C THR A 25 15.68 -4.18 10.37
N GLN A 26 15.58 -4.25 9.04
CA GLN A 26 15.87 -3.10 8.19
C GLN A 26 14.79 -2.03 8.32
N LEU A 27 13.51 -2.43 8.36
CA LEU A 27 12.38 -1.51 8.48
C LEU A 27 12.32 -0.84 9.85
N SER A 28 12.72 -1.52 10.93
CA SER A 28 12.72 -0.92 12.28
C SER A 28 13.72 0.23 12.44
N LYS A 29 14.71 0.34 11.53
CA LYS A 29 15.66 1.46 11.47
C LYS A 29 15.08 2.69 10.79
N ILE A 30 13.93 2.57 10.12
CA ILE A 30 13.26 3.67 9.47
C ILE A 30 12.37 4.35 10.52
N GLY A 31 12.63 5.63 10.74
CA GLY A 31 11.88 6.46 11.66
C GLY A 31 11.02 7.50 10.95
N GLY A 32 10.16 8.14 11.74
CA GLY A 32 9.37 9.29 11.32
C GLY A 32 8.78 9.98 12.54
N VAL A 33 8.56 11.30 12.42
CA VAL A 33 7.99 12.12 13.50
C VAL A 33 6.57 11.69 13.89
N THR A 34 5.83 11.07 12.96
CA THR A 34 4.48 10.53 13.15
C THR A 34 4.36 9.13 12.55
N CYS A 35 3.32 8.38 12.91
CA CYS A 35 3.01 7.08 12.31
C CYS A 35 2.92 7.18 10.78
N TYR A 36 2.18 8.17 10.28
CA TYR A 36 2.04 8.42 8.84
C TYR A 36 3.39 8.71 8.17
N ALA A 37 4.22 9.57 8.77
CA ALA A 37 5.53 9.89 8.21
C ALA A 37 6.43 8.65 8.13
N ASN A 38 6.40 7.80 9.15
CA ASN A 38 7.19 6.57 9.19
C ASN A 38 6.69 5.55 8.14
N VAL A 39 5.38 5.26 8.12
CA VAL A 39 4.77 4.39 7.11
C VAL A 39 5.08 4.86 5.69
N LYS A 40 4.95 6.18 5.43
CA LYS A 40 5.27 6.76 4.12
C LYS A 40 6.75 6.54 3.76
N ALA A 41 7.67 6.74 4.69
CA ALA A 41 9.10 6.53 4.47
C ALA A 41 9.42 5.05 4.16
N ILE A 42 8.81 4.12 4.91
CA ILE A 42 8.93 2.67 4.66
C ILE A 42 8.41 2.31 3.26
N LEU A 43 7.17 2.68 2.95
CA LEU A 43 6.56 2.32 1.66
C LEU A 43 7.35 2.88 0.48
N LEU A 44 7.83 4.12 0.55
CA LEU A 44 8.63 4.73 -0.53
C LEU A 44 9.99 4.07 -0.74
N LYS A 45 10.52 3.34 0.25
CA LYS A 45 11.73 2.52 0.09
C LYS A 45 11.45 1.14 -0.50
N LEU A 46 10.25 0.62 -0.29
CA LEU A 46 9.86 -0.73 -0.72
C LEU A 46 9.27 -0.76 -2.13
N MET A 47 8.55 0.29 -2.53
CA MET A 47 7.75 0.27 -3.76
C MET A 47 7.77 1.62 -4.47
N THR A 48 7.54 1.58 -5.78
CA THR A 48 7.31 2.79 -6.58
C THR A 48 5.88 3.29 -6.41
N ASN A 49 5.61 4.55 -6.75
CA ASN A 49 4.24 5.08 -6.76
C ASN A 49 3.34 4.34 -7.75
N LYS A 50 3.91 3.90 -8.88
CA LYS A 50 3.23 3.07 -9.89
C LYS A 50 2.83 1.71 -9.31
N LEU A 51 3.73 1.04 -8.59
CA LEU A 51 3.37 -0.22 -7.94
C LEU A 51 2.31 0.00 -6.86
N MET A 52 2.48 1.01 -6.01
CA MET A 52 1.50 1.38 -4.97
C MET A 52 0.11 1.70 -5.52
N SER A 53 -0.01 2.24 -6.73
CA SER A 53 -1.33 2.61 -7.29
C SER A 53 -2.21 1.40 -7.60
N ASN A 54 -1.60 0.21 -7.73
CA ASN A 54 -2.30 -1.08 -7.90
C ASN A 54 -2.92 -1.60 -6.59
N PHE A 55 -2.63 -0.98 -5.45
CA PHE A 55 -3.12 -1.45 -4.14
C PHE A 55 -4.09 -0.45 -3.52
N ASN A 56 -5.01 -1.00 -2.74
CA ASN A 56 -5.65 -0.31 -1.62
C ASN A 56 -5.61 -1.25 -0.41
N LEU A 57 -6.12 -0.82 0.74
CA LEU A 57 -5.99 -1.62 1.96
C LEU A 57 -6.75 -2.95 1.86
N ASP A 58 -8.02 -2.90 1.43
CA ASP A 58 -8.95 -4.04 1.53
C ASP A 58 -9.22 -4.77 0.20
N GLY A 59 -8.75 -4.25 -0.94
CA GLY A 59 -8.85 -4.87 -2.26
C GLY A 59 -10.10 -4.50 -3.06
N THR A 60 -10.65 -3.29 -2.91
CA THR A 60 -11.87 -2.89 -3.64
C THR A 60 -11.60 -2.50 -5.09
N GLY A 61 -12.55 -2.78 -5.99
CA GLY A 61 -12.46 -2.49 -7.42
C GLY A 61 -11.43 -3.37 -8.13
N LYS A 62 -10.58 -2.75 -8.96
CA LYS A 62 -9.49 -3.43 -9.70
C LYS A 62 -8.18 -3.53 -8.91
N LYS A 63 -8.14 -3.02 -7.67
CA LYS A 63 -6.91 -2.93 -6.86
C LYS A 63 -6.73 -4.13 -5.95
N MET A 64 -5.49 -4.53 -5.74
CA MET A 64 -5.15 -5.63 -4.85
C MET A 64 -5.23 -5.23 -3.36
N PRO A 65 -5.61 -6.18 -2.48
CA PRO A 65 -5.68 -5.96 -1.03
C PRO A 65 -4.28 -5.99 -0.39
N PHE A 66 -3.77 -4.85 0.05
CA PHE A 66 -2.50 -4.78 0.77
C PHE A 66 -2.55 -5.46 2.14
N ARG A 67 -3.72 -5.48 2.80
CA ARG A 67 -3.93 -6.16 4.09
C ARG A 67 -3.66 -7.67 4.03
N LYS A 68 -3.76 -8.28 2.85
CA LYS A 68 -3.51 -9.73 2.68
C LYS A 68 -2.04 -10.08 2.39
N THR A 69 -1.18 -9.08 2.22
CA THR A 69 0.26 -9.29 1.98
C THR A 69 0.97 -9.75 3.24
N ASN A 70 2.11 -10.44 3.10
CA ASN A 70 2.99 -10.69 4.23
C ASN A 70 3.72 -9.43 4.68
N LEU A 71 3.98 -8.52 3.75
CA LEU A 71 4.66 -7.27 4.01
C LEU A 71 3.96 -6.41 5.06
N ILE A 72 2.62 -6.38 5.11
CA ILE A 72 1.90 -5.59 6.14
C ILE A 72 2.21 -6.09 7.56
N LYS A 73 2.36 -7.41 7.75
CA LYS A 73 2.69 -8.02 9.05
C LYS A 73 4.07 -7.55 9.51
N ILE A 74 5.04 -7.58 8.60
CA ILE A 74 6.41 -7.10 8.86
C ILE A 74 6.41 -5.61 9.22
N ILE A 75 5.66 -4.78 8.50
CA ILE A 75 5.59 -3.33 8.78
C ILE A 75 5.00 -3.08 10.17
N VAL A 76 3.92 -3.77 10.55
CA VAL A 76 3.32 -3.66 11.88
C VAL A 76 4.33 -4.04 12.96
N GLU A 77 5.03 -5.15 12.77
CA GLU A 77 6.04 -5.64 13.70
C GLU A 77 7.32 -4.78 13.78
N ALA A 78 7.67 -4.11 12.69
CA ALA A 78 8.81 -3.19 12.63
C ALA A 78 8.54 -1.86 13.34
N MET A 79 7.27 -1.55 13.63
CA MET A 79 6.83 -0.28 14.21
C MET A 79 6.10 -0.45 15.56
N PRO A 80 6.74 -1.04 16.59
CA PRO A 80 6.08 -1.43 17.85
C PRO A 80 5.52 -0.26 18.68
N LYS A 81 5.90 0.98 18.34
CA LYS A 81 5.39 2.20 18.98
C LYS A 81 3.90 2.46 18.67
N TYR A 82 3.38 1.93 17.57
CA TYR A 82 2.03 2.21 17.08
C TYR A 82 1.19 0.93 17.07
N THR A 83 -0.13 1.10 17.14
CA THR A 83 -1.05 -0.05 17.04
C THR A 83 -1.16 -0.53 15.59
N GLY A 84 -1.44 -1.81 15.37
CA GLY A 84 -1.66 -2.36 14.03
C GLY A 84 -2.71 -1.58 13.24
N ASN A 85 -3.86 -1.28 13.86
CA ASN A 85 -4.93 -0.47 13.24
C ASN A 85 -4.46 0.94 12.83
N GLU A 86 -3.62 1.60 13.62
CA GLU A 86 -3.09 2.93 13.29
C GLU A 86 -2.16 2.87 12.07
N ILE A 87 -1.30 1.85 12.02
CA ILE A 87 -0.37 1.61 10.92
C ILE A 87 -1.16 1.31 9.64
N GLU A 88 -2.13 0.41 9.69
CA GLU A 88 -2.99 0.06 8.54
C GLU A 88 -3.74 1.29 7.99
N LYS A 89 -4.31 2.12 8.86
CA LYS A 89 -4.95 3.39 8.45
C LYS A 89 -3.96 4.30 7.74
N CYS A 90 -2.73 4.41 8.24
CA CYS A 90 -1.67 5.18 7.60
C CYS A 90 -1.27 4.59 6.24
N ILE A 91 -1.14 3.26 6.13
CA ILE A 91 -0.87 2.57 4.87
C ILE A 91 -1.96 2.88 3.84
N GLY A 92 -3.22 2.70 4.21
CA GLY A 92 -4.36 3.01 3.34
C GLY A 92 -4.33 4.47 2.84
N ASN A 93 -3.99 5.41 3.72
CA ASN A 93 -3.84 6.82 3.37
C ASN A 93 -2.69 7.11 2.39
N VAL A 94 -1.58 6.37 2.48
CA VAL A 94 -0.45 6.48 1.55
C VAL A 94 -0.81 5.87 0.19
N LEU A 95 -1.43 4.68 0.17
CA LEU A 95 -1.85 3.99 -1.05
C LEU A 95 -2.92 4.79 -1.82
N LYS A 96 -3.93 5.34 -1.12
CA LYS A 96 -4.99 6.18 -1.72
C LYS A 96 -4.44 7.36 -2.51
N ARG A 97 -3.33 7.94 -2.05
CA ARG A 97 -2.66 9.10 -2.68
C ARG A 97 -1.57 8.70 -3.68
N ALA A 98 -1.24 7.42 -3.82
CA ALA A 98 -0.18 6.98 -4.72
C ALA A 98 -0.39 7.38 -6.19
N PRO A 99 -1.60 7.28 -6.77
CA PRO A 99 -1.82 7.67 -8.16
C PRO A 99 -1.53 9.15 -8.45
N ASP A 100 -1.76 10.03 -7.48
CA ASP A 100 -1.54 11.48 -7.63
C ASP A 100 -0.07 11.89 -7.52
N ARG A 101 0.79 11.02 -6.99
CA ARG A 101 2.21 11.33 -6.84
C ARG A 101 2.91 11.19 -8.20
N LYS A 102 4.03 11.92 -8.36
CA LYS A 102 4.88 11.81 -9.56
C LYS A 102 5.19 10.34 -9.86
N GLY A 103 4.88 9.90 -11.08
CA GLY A 103 5.03 8.51 -11.52
C GLY A 103 3.93 7.54 -11.08
N GLY A 104 2.82 8.01 -10.50
CA GLY A 104 1.70 7.18 -10.01
C GLY A 104 0.64 6.81 -11.04
N GLY A 105 0.67 7.41 -12.24
CA GLY A 105 -0.26 7.14 -13.34
C GLY A 105 -1.51 8.01 -13.37
N GLY A 106 -1.75 8.85 -12.35
CA GLY A 106 -2.96 9.67 -12.24
C GLY A 106 -4.19 8.88 -11.81
N ARG A 107 -5.29 9.57 -11.53
CA ARG A 107 -6.59 8.94 -11.30
C ARG A 107 -7.35 8.88 -12.62
N GLU A 108 -7.81 7.69 -13.00
CA GLU A 108 -8.93 7.58 -13.91
C GLU A 108 -10.12 8.30 -13.25
N LYS A 109 -10.72 9.27 -13.94
CA LYS A 109 -12.00 9.82 -13.49
C LYS A 109 -13.00 8.67 -13.60
N GLU A 110 -13.55 8.24 -12.48
CA GLU A 110 -14.79 7.46 -12.50
C GLU A 110 -15.83 8.33 -13.21
N SER A 111 -16.21 7.98 -14.44
CA SER A 111 -17.39 8.55 -15.07
C SER A 111 -18.57 8.10 -14.23
N ASN A 112 -19.10 9.01 -13.41
CA ASN A 112 -20.39 8.82 -12.79
C ASN A 112 -21.46 8.97 -13.89
N ASP A 113 -21.67 7.93 -14.69
CA ASP A 113 -22.77 7.85 -15.65
C ASP A 113 -24.08 7.52 -14.88
N ASN A 114 -24.53 8.44 -14.04
CA ASN A 114 -25.81 8.37 -13.32
C ASN A 114 -26.62 9.68 -13.43
N ASP A 115 -26.42 10.47 -14.48
CA ASP A 115 -27.27 11.62 -14.84
C ASP A 115 -28.19 11.29 -16.02
N SER A 116 -28.89 10.15 -15.95
CA SER A 116 -30.05 9.86 -16.79
C SER A 116 -31.31 9.78 -15.92
N ILE A 117 -31.66 10.87 -15.25
CA ILE A 117 -33.06 11.09 -14.90
C ILE A 117 -33.77 11.35 -16.22
N GLN A 118 -34.67 10.43 -16.55
CA GLN A 118 -35.56 10.49 -17.69
C GLN A 118 -36.43 11.76 -17.59
N ASP A 119 -36.11 12.78 -18.38
CA ASP A 119 -37.12 13.69 -18.88
C ASP A 119 -38.05 12.88 -19.80
N ILE A 120 -39.13 12.36 -19.23
CA ILE A 120 -40.27 11.82 -19.97
C ILE A 120 -41.54 12.43 -19.35
N PHE A 121 -41.99 13.49 -20.02
CA PHE A 121 -43.33 14.13 -20.07
C PHE A 121 -44.03 14.52 -18.77
#